data_AF-A0A0C5RLA5-F1
#
_entry.id   AF-A0A0C5RLA5-F1
#
_cell.length_a   1.000
_cell.length_b   1.000
_cell.length_c   1.000
_cell.angle_alpha   90.00
_cell.angle_beta   90.00
_cell.angle_gamma   90.00
#
_symmetry.space_group_name_H-M   'P 1'
#
loop_
_entity.id
_entity.type
_entity.pdbx_description
1 polymer ?
#
loop_
_entity_poly.entity_id
_entity_poly.type
_entity_poly.pdbx_seq_one_letter_code
_entity_poly.pdbx_strand_id
1 'polypeptide(L)'
;MKKQLSINQTQKAIVAIKNHFQANLAHELNLYRVSAPLFVDQQLGINDQLDHKQAPVSFYVPKLNKTLEIVQSLAKWKRLALVKYEFETYEGLYTDMNAIRAHDDVDSKHSIYVDQWDWELLINDTDRNLAFLFSIVKKIYQALKSTYLAIKLQFNLDYDLLNEDIVFISSQELEDLYPHLDPDQREYEFAKIHKAIFIYQVGYPLKSNLIQSSRSPEYDDWLLNGDLVVYHPINDFALELSSMGIRVNKESFIKQTKFANIDPNTHSDLYYDLMLNNQLPSTIGGGIGQSRLCMFLLQCEHIGQVQVSVWDDDTINQSKKQKIYLL
;
A
#
# COMPACT_ATOMS: atom_id res chain seq x y z
N MET A 1 -15.90 25.71 7.41
CA MET A 1 -14.66 26.38 6.96
C MET A 1 -13.49 25.57 7.50
N LYS A 2 -12.62 25.02 6.64
CA LYS A 2 -11.49 24.15 7.04
C LYS A 2 -10.56 24.92 7.98
N LYS A 3 -10.26 24.37 9.15
CA LYS A 3 -9.21 24.89 10.03
C LYS A 3 -7.86 24.58 9.39
N GLN A 4 -7.15 25.61 8.94
CA GLN A 4 -5.80 25.45 8.40
C GLN A 4 -4.80 25.39 9.56
N LEU A 5 -4.09 24.27 9.68
CA LEU A 5 -3.00 24.13 10.65
C LEU A 5 -1.80 24.96 10.19
N SER A 6 -1.07 25.55 11.14
CA SER A 6 0.25 26.13 10.84
C SER A 6 1.26 25.04 10.49
N ILE A 7 2.37 25.39 9.83
CA ILE A 7 3.42 24.42 9.47
C ILE A 7 3.89 23.63 10.70
N ASN A 8 4.11 24.29 11.83
CA ASN A 8 4.50 23.61 13.07
C ASN A 8 3.41 22.67 13.61
N GLN A 9 2.13 23.05 13.49
CA GLN A 9 1.02 22.18 13.88
C GLN A 9 0.88 20.99 12.94
N THR A 10 1.08 21.18 11.63
CA THR A 10 1.10 20.11 10.63
C THR A 10 2.20 19.10 10.95
N GLN A 11 3.42 19.55 11.27
CA GLN A 11 4.51 18.67 11.69
C GLN A 11 4.15 17.83 12.94
N LYS A 12 3.55 18.47 13.95
CA LYS A 12 3.05 17.76 15.14
C LYS A 12 1.95 16.76 14.81
N ALA A 13 1.07 17.11 13.88
CA ALA A 13 -0.04 16.26 13.47
C ALA A 13 0.43 15.05 12.66
N ILE A 14 1.41 15.20 11.77
CA ILE A 14 2.04 14.09 11.04
C ILE A 14 2.60 13.07 12.02
N VAL A 15 3.40 13.50 13.00
CA VAL A 15 3.96 12.60 14.01
C VAL A 15 2.86 11.93 14.85
N ALA A 16 1.84 12.69 15.26
CA ALA A 16 0.72 12.13 16.01
C ALA A 16 -0.03 11.06 15.20
N ILE A 17 -0.33 11.32 13.92
CA ILE A 17 -0.98 10.36 13.02
C ILE A 17 -0.15 9.10 12.93
N LYS A 18 1.16 9.23 12.66
CA LYS A 18 2.04 8.08 12.50
C LYS A 18 2.09 7.22 13.77
N ASN A 19 2.29 7.85 14.93
CA ASN A 19 2.34 7.18 16.23
C ASN A 19 1.02 6.48 16.59
N HIS A 20 -0.13 7.15 16.39
CA HIS A 20 -1.44 6.55 16.68
C HIS A 20 -1.73 5.38 15.74
N PHE A 21 -1.53 5.58 14.43
CA PHE A 21 -1.87 4.55 13.46
C PHE A 21 -1.00 3.31 13.60
N GLN A 22 0.32 3.46 13.75
CA GLN A 22 1.21 2.30 13.89
C GLN A 22 0.93 1.52 15.18
N ALA A 23 0.58 2.20 16.28
CA ALA A 23 0.23 1.55 17.54
C ALA A 23 -1.09 0.77 17.42
N ASN A 24 -2.10 1.37 16.80
CA ASN A 24 -3.39 0.71 16.55
C ASN A 24 -3.23 -0.46 15.58
N LEU A 25 -2.51 -0.29 14.48
CA LEU A 25 -2.25 -1.35 13.50
C LEU A 25 -1.53 -2.55 14.16
N ALA A 26 -0.49 -2.28 14.94
CA ALA A 26 0.25 -3.29 15.68
C ALA A 26 -0.64 -4.05 16.67
N HIS A 27 -1.52 -3.34 17.38
CA HIS A 27 -2.45 -3.94 18.32
C HIS A 27 -3.49 -4.84 17.63
N GLU A 28 -4.19 -4.31 16.63
CA GLU A 28 -5.30 -5.00 15.96
C GLU A 28 -4.87 -6.28 15.22
N LEU A 29 -3.65 -6.26 14.67
CA LEU A 29 -3.09 -7.33 13.85
C LEU A 29 -2.01 -8.15 14.56
N ASN A 30 -1.71 -7.88 15.83
CA ASN A 30 -0.62 -8.53 16.58
C ASN A 30 0.74 -8.45 15.85
N LEU A 31 1.15 -7.23 15.51
CA LEU A 31 2.38 -6.97 14.75
C LEU A 31 3.47 -6.36 15.62
N TYR A 32 4.70 -6.78 15.38
CA TYR A 32 5.89 -6.22 15.99
C TYR A 32 6.64 -5.32 15.02
N ARG A 33 7.12 -4.17 15.50
CA ARG A 33 7.94 -3.29 14.66
C ARG A 33 9.33 -3.91 14.49
N VAL A 34 9.75 -4.07 13.25
CA VAL A 34 11.10 -4.55 12.90
C VAL A 34 11.85 -3.50 12.06
N SER A 35 13.17 -3.64 11.98
CA SER A 35 13.99 -2.77 11.14
C SER A 35 13.95 -3.20 9.68
N ALA A 36 13.46 -2.35 8.78
CA ALA A 36 13.53 -2.56 7.33
C ALA A 36 14.95 -2.41 6.77
N PRO A 37 15.30 -3.18 5.73
CA PRO A 37 16.42 -2.83 4.87
C PRO A 37 16.07 -1.63 3.98
N LEU A 38 17.02 -0.71 3.82
CA LEU A 38 16.93 0.36 2.81
C LEU A 38 17.30 -0.15 1.41
N PHE A 39 18.14 -1.19 1.36
CA PHE A 39 18.62 -1.80 0.13
C PHE A 39 18.76 -3.32 0.31
N VAL A 40 18.63 -4.03 -0.79
CA VAL A 40 18.75 -5.49 -0.85
C VAL A 40 19.75 -5.90 -1.93
N ASP A 41 20.30 -7.10 -1.81
CA ASP A 41 21.14 -7.70 -2.83
C ASP A 41 20.29 -8.06 -4.04
N GLN A 42 20.65 -7.54 -5.22
CA GLN A 42 19.94 -7.76 -6.48
C GLN A 42 19.76 -9.26 -6.78
N GLN A 43 20.72 -10.10 -6.40
CA GLN A 43 20.70 -11.53 -6.69
C GLN A 43 19.65 -12.31 -5.89
N LEU A 44 19.07 -11.73 -4.84
CA LEU A 44 18.10 -12.42 -3.99
C LEU A 44 16.68 -12.44 -4.57
N GLY A 45 16.36 -11.57 -5.54
CA GLY A 45 15.00 -11.49 -6.13
C GLY A 45 13.91 -11.01 -5.16
N ILE A 46 14.30 -10.44 -4.02
CA ILE A 46 13.40 -10.01 -2.94
C ILE A 46 12.95 -8.55 -3.04
N ASN A 47 13.52 -7.78 -3.98
CA ASN A 47 13.03 -6.45 -4.31
C ASN A 47 11.79 -6.58 -5.19
N ASP A 48 10.79 -5.74 -4.95
CA ASP A 48 9.63 -5.66 -5.83
C ASP A 48 10.01 -4.97 -7.14
N GLN A 49 9.65 -5.59 -8.26
CA GLN A 49 9.88 -5.04 -9.60
C GLN A 49 8.64 -4.25 -10.10
N LEU A 50 7.61 -4.09 -9.26
CA LEU A 50 6.35 -3.42 -9.56
C LEU A 50 5.70 -3.99 -10.83
N ASP A 51 5.72 -3.23 -11.94
CA ASP A 51 5.17 -3.61 -13.24
C ASP A 51 6.24 -4.07 -14.25
N HIS A 52 7.48 -4.27 -13.79
CA HIS A 52 8.67 -4.64 -14.57
C HIS A 52 9.07 -3.65 -15.67
N LYS A 53 8.45 -2.46 -15.74
CA LYS A 53 8.80 -1.48 -16.78
C LYS A 53 10.09 -0.73 -16.46
N GLN A 54 10.47 -0.63 -15.18
CA GLN A 54 11.53 0.28 -14.73
C GLN A 54 12.40 -0.35 -13.65
N ALA A 55 13.71 -0.18 -13.81
CA ALA A 55 14.69 -0.74 -12.90
C ALA A 55 14.79 0.06 -11.59
N PRO A 56 14.99 -0.61 -10.44
CA PRO A 56 15.27 0.07 -9.17
C PRO A 56 16.56 0.88 -9.24
N VAL A 57 16.65 1.91 -8.39
CA VAL A 57 17.91 2.62 -8.15
C VAL A 57 18.93 1.63 -7.58
N SER A 58 20.03 1.42 -8.30
CA SER A 58 21.06 0.45 -7.93
C SER A 58 22.43 1.10 -7.78
N PHE A 59 23.28 0.49 -6.95
CA PHE A 59 24.65 0.92 -6.74
C PHE A 59 25.58 -0.27 -6.49
N TYR A 60 26.78 -0.20 -7.04
CA TYR A 60 27.81 -1.21 -6.85
C TYR A 60 28.62 -0.93 -5.57
N VAL A 61 28.86 -1.97 -4.77
CA VAL A 61 29.65 -1.91 -3.54
C VAL A 61 30.98 -2.66 -3.75
N PRO A 62 32.09 -1.96 -4.06
CA PRO A 62 33.36 -2.61 -4.43
C PRO A 62 33.89 -3.58 -3.37
N LYS A 63 33.74 -3.25 -2.09
CA LYS A 63 34.23 -4.10 -0.99
C LYS A 63 33.47 -5.42 -0.85
N LEU A 64 32.22 -5.47 -1.33
CA LEU A 64 31.38 -6.66 -1.30
C LEU A 64 31.35 -7.38 -2.65
N ASN A 65 31.86 -6.74 -3.72
CA ASN A 65 31.74 -7.20 -5.10
C ASN A 65 30.27 -7.52 -5.47
N LYS A 66 29.36 -6.62 -5.10
CA LYS A 66 27.91 -6.81 -5.25
C LYS A 66 27.22 -5.53 -5.71
N THR A 67 26.15 -5.70 -6.48
CA THR A 67 25.20 -4.63 -6.79
C THR A 67 24.03 -4.74 -5.82
N LEU A 68 23.74 -3.63 -5.14
CA LEU A 68 22.60 -3.50 -4.25
C LEU A 68 21.55 -2.59 -4.90
N GLU A 69 20.30 -2.83 -4.57
CA GLU A 69 19.16 -2.06 -5.05
C GLU A 69 18.44 -1.40 -3.89
N ILE A 70 18.10 -0.12 -4.03
CA ILE A 70 17.17 0.55 -3.13
C ILE A 70 15.80 -0.14 -3.28
N VAL A 71 15.16 -0.41 -2.15
CA VAL A 71 13.89 -1.13 -2.13
C VAL A 71 12.78 -0.28 -2.77
N GLN A 72 11.96 -0.90 -3.62
CA GLN A 72 10.74 -0.27 -4.16
C GLN A 72 9.49 -0.64 -3.34
N SER A 73 9.51 -1.84 -2.75
CA SER A 73 8.59 -2.35 -1.74
C SER A 73 9.27 -3.52 -1.02
N LEU A 74 8.86 -3.82 0.21
CA LEU A 74 9.33 -4.98 0.96
C LEU A 74 8.38 -6.19 0.85
N ALA A 75 7.43 -6.19 -0.09
CA ALA A 75 6.41 -7.23 -0.23
C ALA A 75 6.96 -8.67 -0.13
N LYS A 76 8.03 -9.00 -0.88
CA LYS A 76 8.68 -10.32 -0.83
C LYS A 76 9.55 -10.50 0.41
N TRP A 77 10.27 -9.46 0.82
CA TRP A 77 11.18 -9.49 1.98
C TRP A 77 10.44 -9.82 3.29
N LYS A 78 9.27 -9.21 3.53
CA LYS A 78 8.54 -9.38 4.81
C LYS A 78 8.15 -10.83 5.05
N ARG A 79 7.71 -11.55 4.01
CA ARG A 79 7.36 -12.97 4.10
C ARG A 79 8.56 -13.84 4.49
N LEU A 80 9.74 -13.53 3.96
CA LEU A 80 11.00 -14.20 4.33
C LEU A 80 11.44 -13.83 5.74
N ALA A 81 11.25 -12.57 6.15
CA ALA A 81 11.60 -12.08 7.47
C ALA A 81 10.79 -12.79 8.57
N LEU A 82 9.51 -13.06 8.35
CA LEU A 82 8.69 -13.83 9.31
C LEU A 82 9.29 -15.20 9.63
N VAL A 83 9.73 -15.94 8.60
CA VAL A 83 10.39 -17.24 8.78
C VAL A 83 11.74 -17.09 9.46
N LYS A 84 12.56 -16.14 8.99
CA LYS A 84 13.92 -15.91 9.49
C LYS A 84 13.94 -15.49 10.96
N TYR A 85 12.91 -14.79 11.42
CA TYR A 85 12.78 -14.29 12.77
C TYR A 85 11.87 -15.15 13.64
N GLU A 86 11.45 -16.32 13.15
CA GLU A 86 10.76 -17.34 13.94
C GLU A 86 9.42 -16.85 14.53
N PHE A 87 8.66 -16.04 13.77
CA PHE A 87 7.32 -15.60 14.18
C PHE A 87 6.34 -16.78 14.27
N GLU A 88 5.42 -16.73 15.23
CA GLU A 88 4.37 -17.74 15.37
C GLU A 88 3.13 -17.42 14.52
N THR A 89 2.24 -18.42 14.38
CA THR A 89 0.99 -18.24 13.61
C THR A 89 0.12 -17.18 14.28
N TYR A 90 -0.41 -16.25 13.47
CA TYR A 90 -1.13 -15.05 13.91
C TYR A 90 -0.26 -14.01 14.63
N GLU A 91 1.06 -14.10 14.47
CA GLU A 91 1.98 -13.01 14.74
C GLU A 91 2.55 -12.46 13.43
N GLY A 92 2.89 -11.18 13.43
CA GLY A 92 3.41 -10.54 12.25
C GLY A 92 4.36 -9.41 12.55
N LEU A 93 4.82 -8.77 11.48
CA LEU A 93 5.71 -7.62 11.55
C LEU A 93 5.12 -6.43 10.80
N TYR A 94 5.56 -5.24 11.20
CA TYR A 94 5.47 -4.07 10.36
C TYR A 94 6.79 -3.29 10.39
N THR A 95 7.00 -2.49 9.36
CA THR A 95 8.17 -1.61 9.28
C THR A 95 7.79 -0.27 8.65
N ASP A 96 8.55 0.77 9.00
CA ASP A 96 8.55 2.05 8.30
C ASP A 96 9.42 1.92 7.05
N MET A 97 8.79 1.57 5.93
CA MET A 97 9.46 1.41 4.64
C MET A 97 9.59 2.77 3.95
N ASN A 98 10.75 3.00 3.35
CA ASN A 98 11.03 4.17 2.52
C ASN A 98 11.59 3.67 1.19
N ALA A 99 10.96 4.09 0.09
CA ALA A 99 11.31 3.71 -1.27
C ALA A 99 11.51 4.95 -2.15
N ILE A 100 12.29 4.77 -3.21
CA ILE A 100 12.47 5.74 -4.28
C ILE A 100 11.87 5.16 -5.55
N ARG A 101 10.82 5.79 -6.07
CA ARG A 101 10.20 5.50 -7.36
C ARG A 101 10.48 6.63 -8.34
N ALA A 102 11.71 6.65 -8.84
CA ALA A 102 12.28 7.78 -9.60
C ALA A 102 11.56 8.11 -10.92
N HIS A 103 10.62 7.26 -11.32
CA HIS A 103 9.96 7.28 -12.61
C HIS A 103 8.43 7.31 -12.50
N ASP A 104 7.90 7.33 -11.27
CA ASP A 104 6.48 7.59 -11.05
C ASP A 104 6.17 9.03 -11.49
N ASP A 105 4.99 9.23 -12.07
CA ASP A 105 4.46 10.58 -12.27
C ASP A 105 4.32 11.29 -10.92
N VAL A 106 4.54 12.60 -10.92
CA VAL A 106 4.49 13.41 -9.71
C VAL A 106 3.29 14.33 -9.80
N ASP A 107 2.39 14.23 -8.82
CA ASP A 107 1.16 15.03 -8.77
C ASP A 107 0.72 15.28 -7.31
N SER A 108 -0.51 15.77 -7.13
CA SER A 108 -1.07 16.05 -5.79
C SER A 108 -1.13 14.85 -4.84
N LYS A 109 -1.15 13.61 -5.34
CA LYS A 109 -1.22 12.35 -4.59
C LYS A 109 -0.03 11.41 -4.82
N HIS A 110 0.87 11.71 -5.76
CA HIS A 110 2.04 10.90 -6.13
C HIS A 110 3.36 11.65 -5.91
N SER A 111 4.34 10.94 -5.34
CA SER A 111 5.69 11.44 -5.13
C SER A 111 6.70 10.35 -5.44
N ILE A 112 7.88 10.75 -5.93
CA ILE A 112 9.02 9.83 -6.11
C ILE A 112 9.52 9.25 -4.79
N TYR A 113 9.23 9.90 -3.65
CA TYR A 113 9.47 9.35 -2.32
C TYR A 113 8.21 8.64 -1.85
N VAL A 114 8.32 7.35 -1.57
CA VAL A 114 7.20 6.54 -1.07
C VAL A 114 7.51 6.07 0.35
N ASP A 115 6.63 6.39 1.30
CA ASP A 115 6.69 5.88 2.66
C ASP A 115 5.47 5.02 2.99
N GLN A 116 5.71 3.85 3.61
CA GLN A 116 4.63 2.92 3.95
C GLN A 116 4.81 2.31 5.34
N TRP A 117 3.70 2.02 6.02
CA TRP A 117 3.67 0.90 6.96
C TRP A 117 3.56 -0.37 6.16
N ASP A 118 4.69 -1.02 5.98
CA ASP A 118 4.80 -2.25 5.23
C ASP A 118 4.69 -3.40 6.22
N TRP A 119 3.60 -4.18 6.15
CA TRP A 119 3.25 -5.18 7.16
C TRP A 119 2.98 -6.56 6.57
N GLU A 120 3.15 -7.60 7.38
CA GLU A 120 2.95 -9.00 7.02
C GLU A 120 2.60 -9.82 8.27
N LEU A 121 1.66 -10.76 8.14
CA LEU A 121 1.12 -11.59 9.22
C LEU A 121 1.16 -13.06 8.79
N LEU A 122 1.66 -13.93 9.66
CA LEU A 122 1.64 -15.37 9.47
C LEU A 122 0.23 -15.92 9.72
N ILE A 123 -0.29 -16.76 8.82
CA ILE A 123 -1.66 -17.30 8.89
C ILE A 123 -1.67 -18.81 8.62
N ASN A 124 -2.77 -19.49 8.97
CA ASN A 124 -2.96 -20.88 8.58
C ASN A 124 -3.38 -20.99 7.12
N ASP A 125 -3.08 -22.12 6.47
CA ASP A 125 -3.51 -22.37 5.09
C ASP A 125 -5.04 -22.37 4.93
N THR A 126 -5.78 -22.72 5.99
CA THR A 126 -7.25 -22.67 6.01
C THR A 126 -7.81 -21.25 5.97
N ASP A 127 -7.00 -20.25 6.32
CA ASP A 127 -7.38 -18.84 6.32
C ASP A 127 -7.33 -18.22 4.92
N ARG A 128 -6.95 -18.98 3.89
CA ARG A 128 -6.92 -18.55 2.48
C ARG A 128 -8.33 -18.43 1.87
N ASN A 129 -9.13 -17.50 2.39
CA ASN A 129 -10.49 -17.25 1.93
C ASN A 129 -10.90 -15.77 2.13
N LEU A 130 -11.93 -15.34 1.41
CA LEU A 130 -12.42 -13.96 1.45
C LEU A 130 -12.89 -13.53 2.84
N ALA A 131 -13.47 -14.44 3.64
CA ALA A 131 -13.96 -14.11 4.97
C ALA A 131 -12.80 -13.67 5.89
N PHE A 132 -11.67 -14.37 5.81
CA PHE A 132 -10.47 -14.00 6.55
C PHE A 132 -9.87 -12.68 6.04
N LEU A 133 -9.72 -12.50 4.72
CA LEU A 133 -9.28 -11.22 4.13
C LEU A 133 -10.14 -10.04 4.64
N PHE A 134 -11.46 -10.16 4.57
CA PHE A 134 -12.37 -9.10 5.02
C PHE A 134 -12.26 -8.86 6.52
N SER A 135 -11.99 -9.89 7.33
CA SER A 135 -11.75 -9.71 8.77
C SER A 135 -10.51 -8.87 9.06
N ILE A 136 -9.43 -9.05 8.28
CA ILE A 136 -8.19 -8.29 8.42
C ILE A 136 -8.39 -6.85 7.94
N VAL A 137 -9.09 -6.65 6.81
CA VAL A 137 -9.44 -5.31 6.32
C VAL A 137 -10.27 -4.53 7.35
N LYS A 138 -11.25 -5.17 7.99
CA LYS A 138 -12.05 -4.54 9.06
C LYS A 138 -11.20 -4.09 10.24
N LYS A 139 -10.22 -4.89 10.66
CA LYS A 139 -9.26 -4.53 11.71
C LYS A 139 -8.40 -3.33 11.34
N ILE A 140 -7.87 -3.29 10.10
CA ILE A 140 -7.11 -2.14 9.60
C ILE A 140 -7.99 -0.89 9.52
N TYR A 141 -9.24 -1.03 9.09
CA TYR A 141 -10.21 0.06 9.07
C TYR A 141 -10.54 0.58 10.47
N GLN A 142 -10.64 -0.29 11.47
CA GLN A 142 -10.79 0.11 12.87
C GLN A 142 -9.57 0.89 13.37
N ALA A 143 -8.35 0.45 13.05
CA ALA A 143 -7.12 1.20 13.37
C ALA A 143 -7.12 2.60 12.74
N LEU A 144 -7.54 2.70 11.47
CA LEU A 144 -7.71 3.97 10.75
C LEU A 144 -8.73 4.89 11.44
N LYS A 145 -9.92 4.37 11.77
CA LYS A 145 -11.00 5.13 12.41
C LYS A 145 -10.62 5.61 13.80
N SER A 146 -9.98 4.76 14.60
CA SER A 146 -9.45 5.13 15.93
C SER A 146 -8.42 6.25 15.84
N THR A 147 -7.50 6.18 14.87
CA THR A 147 -6.53 7.26 14.60
C THR A 147 -7.24 8.55 14.17
N TYR A 148 -8.18 8.46 13.23
CA TYR A 148 -8.95 9.61 12.77
C TYR A 148 -9.65 10.33 13.93
N LEU A 149 -10.33 9.60 14.82
CA LEU A 149 -11.02 10.20 15.96
C LEU A 149 -10.06 10.86 16.95
N ALA A 150 -8.91 10.24 17.23
CA ALA A 150 -7.89 10.80 18.10
C ALA A 150 -7.33 12.13 17.54
N ILE A 151 -7.00 12.14 16.24
CA ILE A 151 -6.44 13.32 15.56
C ILE A 151 -7.47 14.43 15.41
N LYS A 152 -8.73 14.07 15.11
CA LYS A 152 -9.86 15.00 15.06
C LYS A 152 -10.01 15.74 16.40
N LEU A 153 -9.97 15.01 17.50
CA LEU A 153 -10.07 15.57 18.85
C LEU A 153 -8.84 16.44 19.18
N GLN A 154 -7.63 15.90 18.99
CA GLN A 154 -6.38 16.57 19.38
C GLN A 154 -6.15 17.89 18.64
N PHE A 155 -6.51 17.97 17.36
CA PHE A 155 -6.27 19.15 16.52
C PHE A 155 -7.54 19.99 16.29
N ASN A 156 -8.68 19.61 16.89
CA ASN A 156 -9.99 20.25 16.75
C ASN A 156 -10.38 20.41 15.28
N LEU A 157 -10.37 19.29 14.56
CA LEU A 157 -10.76 19.21 13.15
C LEU A 157 -12.26 18.97 13.06
N ASP A 158 -12.94 19.67 12.15
CA ASP A 158 -14.40 19.66 12.03
C ASP A 158 -14.83 19.25 10.61
N TYR A 159 -14.64 17.96 10.34
CA TYR A 159 -15.11 17.28 9.13
C TYR A 159 -15.37 15.82 9.45
N ASP A 160 -16.19 15.19 8.63
CA ASP A 160 -16.54 13.77 8.72
C ASP A 160 -16.02 13.02 7.48
N LEU A 161 -15.11 12.06 7.70
CA LEU A 161 -14.38 11.39 6.62
C LEU A 161 -14.69 9.91 6.48
N LEU A 162 -15.12 9.26 7.55
CA LEU A 162 -15.20 7.80 7.62
C LEU A 162 -16.57 7.40 8.16
N ASN A 163 -17.19 6.42 7.52
CA ASN A 163 -18.44 5.84 7.98
C ASN A 163 -18.18 4.86 9.15
N GLU A 164 -19.27 4.29 9.67
CA GLU A 164 -19.14 3.33 10.77
C GLU A 164 -18.38 2.08 10.34
N ASP A 165 -18.79 1.52 9.21
CA ASP A 165 -18.26 0.33 8.58
C ASP A 165 -17.68 0.63 7.20
N ILE A 166 -16.69 -0.17 6.81
CA ILE A 166 -16.15 -0.21 5.45
C ILE A 166 -17.05 -1.06 4.54
N VAL A 167 -17.22 -0.61 3.29
CA VAL A 167 -18.00 -1.32 2.28
C VAL A 167 -17.07 -2.18 1.42
N PHE A 168 -17.46 -3.43 1.17
CA PHE A 168 -16.73 -4.36 0.31
C PHE A 168 -17.41 -4.46 -1.04
N ILE A 169 -16.65 -4.40 -2.13
CA ILE A 169 -17.14 -4.60 -3.50
C ILE A 169 -16.07 -5.29 -4.35
N SER A 170 -16.43 -6.28 -5.17
CA SER A 170 -15.44 -6.86 -6.08
C SER A 170 -15.17 -5.90 -7.23
N SER A 171 -13.98 -5.98 -7.82
CA SER A 171 -13.65 -5.27 -9.06
C SER A 171 -14.69 -5.51 -10.16
N GLN A 172 -15.24 -6.72 -10.27
CA GLN A 172 -16.28 -7.05 -11.24
C GLN A 172 -17.65 -6.45 -10.90
N GLU A 173 -18.07 -6.50 -9.63
CA GLU A 173 -19.33 -5.84 -9.21
C GLU A 173 -19.24 -4.32 -9.42
N LEU A 174 -18.07 -3.74 -9.16
CA LEU A 174 -17.81 -2.32 -9.38
C LEU A 174 -17.92 -1.95 -10.87
N GLU A 175 -17.37 -2.79 -11.77
CA GLU A 175 -17.59 -2.66 -13.22
C GLU A 175 -19.05 -2.79 -13.61
N ASP A 176 -19.76 -3.79 -13.06
CA ASP A 176 -21.16 -4.05 -13.40
C ASP A 176 -22.07 -2.86 -12.98
N LEU A 177 -21.73 -2.13 -11.90
CA LEU A 177 -22.43 -0.91 -11.46
C LEU A 177 -22.14 0.30 -12.37
N TYR A 178 -20.93 0.39 -12.91
CA TYR A 178 -20.45 1.55 -13.67
C TYR A 178 -19.80 1.12 -15.00
N PRO A 179 -20.53 0.45 -15.91
CA PRO A 179 -19.95 -0.21 -17.08
C PRO A 179 -19.37 0.76 -18.13
N HIS A 180 -19.76 2.05 -18.06
CA HIS A 180 -19.33 3.09 -18.98
C HIS A 180 -18.17 3.94 -18.47
N LEU A 181 -17.73 3.73 -17.23
CA LEU A 181 -16.64 4.47 -16.60
C LEU A 181 -15.34 3.66 -16.70
N ASP A 182 -14.21 4.37 -16.73
CA ASP A 182 -12.89 3.75 -16.59
C ASP A 182 -12.63 3.33 -15.12
N PRO A 183 -11.64 2.45 -14.83
CA PRO A 183 -11.41 1.95 -13.49
C PRO A 183 -11.32 3.03 -12.41
N ASP A 184 -10.53 4.09 -12.61
CA ASP A 184 -10.34 5.19 -11.65
C ASP A 184 -11.65 5.93 -11.36
N GLN A 185 -12.45 6.18 -12.40
CA GLN A 185 -13.77 6.81 -12.28
C GLN A 185 -14.75 5.93 -11.49
N ARG A 186 -14.68 4.60 -11.65
CA ARG A 186 -15.52 3.68 -10.86
C ARG A 186 -15.18 3.76 -9.37
N GLU A 187 -13.89 3.78 -9.04
CA GLU A 187 -13.44 3.95 -7.64
C GLU A 187 -13.94 5.28 -7.07
N TYR A 188 -13.80 6.35 -7.85
CA TYR A 188 -14.28 7.68 -7.49
C TYR A 188 -15.78 7.71 -7.17
N GLU A 189 -16.63 7.28 -8.10
CA GLU A 189 -18.09 7.34 -7.92
C GLU A 189 -18.55 6.51 -6.71
N PHE A 190 -17.99 5.31 -6.56
CA PHE A 190 -18.36 4.42 -5.45
C PHE A 190 -17.83 4.95 -4.10
N ALA A 191 -16.57 5.40 -4.05
CA ALA A 191 -15.99 5.97 -2.84
C ALA A 191 -16.69 7.28 -2.43
N LYS A 192 -17.11 8.12 -3.38
CA LYS A 192 -17.82 9.38 -3.09
C LYS A 192 -19.13 9.14 -2.32
N ILE A 193 -19.83 8.05 -2.62
CA ILE A 193 -21.07 7.66 -1.92
C ILE A 193 -20.75 7.00 -0.57
N HIS A 194 -19.78 6.07 -0.55
CA HIS A 194 -19.54 5.18 0.59
C HIS A 194 -18.43 5.64 1.55
N LYS A 195 -17.73 6.73 1.23
CA LYS A 195 -16.56 7.32 1.88
C LYS A 195 -15.31 6.44 1.99
N ALA A 196 -15.47 5.16 2.32
CA ALA A 196 -14.40 4.19 2.45
C ALA A 196 -14.85 2.83 1.94
N ILE A 197 -14.08 2.27 1.00
CA ILE A 197 -14.42 1.05 0.28
C ILE A 197 -13.19 0.14 0.24
N PHE A 198 -13.42 -1.17 0.19
CA PHE A 198 -12.41 -2.17 -0.13
C PHE A 198 -12.78 -2.86 -1.43
N ILE A 199 -12.00 -2.60 -2.47
CA ILE A 199 -12.19 -3.20 -3.79
C ILE A 199 -11.37 -4.49 -3.82
N TYR A 200 -12.04 -5.64 -3.85
CA TYR A 200 -11.36 -6.94 -3.82
C TYR A 200 -11.28 -7.59 -5.21
N GLN A 201 -10.34 -8.53 -5.37
CA GLN A 201 -10.01 -9.22 -6.64
C GLN A 201 -9.42 -8.30 -7.71
N VAL A 202 -8.29 -7.66 -7.39
CA VAL A 202 -7.59 -6.73 -8.28
C VAL A 202 -6.43 -7.45 -8.98
N GLY A 203 -6.40 -7.38 -10.32
CA GLY A 203 -5.28 -7.85 -11.14
C GLY A 203 -5.69 -8.64 -12.39
N TYR A 204 -6.70 -9.50 -12.29
CA TYR A 204 -7.23 -10.22 -13.46
C TYR A 204 -8.10 -9.31 -14.35
N PRO A 205 -8.18 -9.58 -15.67
CA PRO A 205 -9.13 -8.92 -16.55
C PRO A 205 -10.58 -9.20 -16.12
N LEU A 206 -11.39 -8.16 -16.18
CA LEU A 206 -12.84 -8.19 -15.95
C LEU A 206 -13.58 -8.63 -17.22
N LYS A 207 -14.91 -8.72 -17.19
CA LYS A 207 -15.73 -9.08 -18.37
C LYS A 207 -15.48 -8.17 -19.58
N SER A 208 -15.12 -6.91 -19.34
CA SER A 208 -14.74 -5.96 -20.40
C SER A 208 -13.36 -6.22 -21.03
N ASN A 209 -12.58 -7.16 -20.49
CA ASN A 209 -11.14 -7.38 -20.73
C ASN A 209 -10.23 -6.25 -20.24
N LEU A 210 -10.76 -5.23 -19.54
CA LEU A 210 -9.97 -4.27 -18.81
C LEU A 210 -9.57 -4.86 -17.45
N ILE A 211 -8.45 -4.40 -16.89
CA ILE A 211 -8.09 -4.66 -15.49
C ILE A 211 -8.53 -3.49 -14.62
N GLN A 212 -8.90 -3.74 -13.37
CA GLN A 212 -9.18 -2.65 -12.42
C GLN A 212 -7.91 -1.84 -12.11
N SER A 213 -6.84 -2.54 -11.74
CA SER A 213 -5.52 -1.95 -11.50
C SER A 213 -4.45 -3.00 -11.74
N SER A 214 -3.22 -2.56 -12.03
CA SER A 214 -2.09 -3.46 -12.24
C SER A 214 -1.64 -4.09 -10.91
N ARG A 215 -1.26 -5.36 -10.96
CA ARG A 215 -0.75 -6.08 -9.81
C ARG A 215 0.42 -6.96 -10.20
N SER A 216 1.43 -7.01 -9.33
CA SER A 216 2.50 -8.00 -9.47
C SER A 216 1.90 -9.41 -9.31
N PRO A 217 2.27 -10.37 -10.18
CA PRO A 217 1.83 -11.74 -10.09
C PRO A 217 2.54 -12.53 -8.98
N GLU A 218 3.55 -11.94 -8.33
CA GLU A 218 4.55 -12.68 -7.57
C GLU A 218 4.29 -12.75 -6.06
N TYR A 219 3.51 -11.82 -5.49
CA TYR A 219 3.29 -11.78 -4.04
C TYR A 219 1.83 -11.84 -3.62
N ASP A 220 0.89 -11.17 -4.29
CA ASP A 220 -0.53 -11.21 -3.92
C ASP A 220 -1.30 -12.20 -4.77
N ASP A 221 -2.16 -13.00 -4.12
CA ASP A 221 -3.14 -13.82 -4.81
C ASP A 221 -4.28 -12.91 -5.29
N TRP A 222 -4.42 -12.74 -6.61
CA TRP A 222 -5.37 -11.79 -7.22
C TRP A 222 -6.84 -12.19 -7.01
N LEU A 223 -7.11 -13.37 -6.45
CA LEU A 223 -8.45 -13.76 -6.02
C LEU A 223 -8.72 -13.40 -4.54
N LEU A 224 -7.68 -13.05 -3.79
CA LEU A 224 -7.68 -12.83 -2.34
C LEU A 224 -6.89 -11.56 -1.95
N ASN A 225 -6.93 -10.54 -2.80
CA ASN A 225 -6.33 -9.23 -2.56
C ASN A 225 -7.36 -8.11 -2.73
N GLY A 226 -6.92 -6.87 -2.49
CA GLY A 226 -7.69 -5.69 -2.79
C GLY A 226 -7.08 -4.39 -2.27
N ASP A 227 -7.80 -3.31 -2.55
CA ASP A 227 -7.37 -1.94 -2.31
C ASP A 227 -8.33 -1.23 -1.36
N LEU A 228 -7.76 -0.59 -0.33
CA LEU A 228 -8.48 0.29 0.57
C LEU A 228 -8.49 1.71 -0.02
N VAL A 229 -9.65 2.11 -0.51
CA VAL A 229 -9.85 3.41 -1.16
C VAL A 229 -10.77 4.28 -0.31
N VAL A 230 -10.41 5.54 -0.12
CA VAL A 230 -11.22 6.55 0.56
C VAL A 230 -11.54 7.70 -0.37
N TYR A 231 -12.69 8.34 -0.17
CA TYR A 231 -12.99 9.61 -0.82
C TYR A 231 -12.25 10.74 -0.11
N HIS A 232 -11.60 11.63 -0.85
CA HIS A 232 -10.88 12.80 -0.33
C HIS A 232 -11.65 14.10 -0.64
N PRO A 233 -12.51 14.60 0.28
CA PRO A 233 -13.46 15.67 -0.01
C PRO A 233 -12.85 16.98 -0.51
N ILE A 234 -11.69 17.38 0.02
CA ILE A 234 -11.09 18.67 -0.36
C ILE A 234 -10.60 18.70 -1.81
N ASN A 235 -10.15 17.57 -2.32
CA ASN A 235 -9.62 17.47 -3.69
C ASN A 235 -10.60 16.80 -4.66
N ASP A 236 -11.74 16.31 -4.14
CA ASP A 236 -12.77 15.60 -4.89
C ASP A 236 -12.21 14.44 -5.74
N PHE A 237 -11.49 13.50 -5.10
CA PHE A 237 -11.01 12.28 -5.76
C PHE A 237 -11.10 11.03 -4.86
N ALA A 238 -10.98 9.85 -5.47
CA ALA A 238 -10.67 8.60 -4.76
C ALA A 238 -9.17 8.51 -4.47
N LEU A 239 -8.83 8.14 -3.24
CA LEU A 239 -7.48 7.99 -2.73
C LEU A 239 -7.25 6.57 -2.22
N GLU A 240 -6.40 5.83 -2.91
CA GLU A 240 -5.92 4.54 -2.42
C GLU A 240 -4.95 4.75 -1.24
N LEU A 241 -5.35 4.30 -0.05
CA LEU A 241 -4.50 4.33 1.15
C LEU A 241 -3.66 3.06 1.29
N SER A 242 -4.16 1.93 0.82
CA SER A 242 -3.49 0.65 0.99
C SER A 242 -3.80 -0.34 -0.11
N SER A 243 -2.76 -1.10 -0.41
CA SER A 243 -2.74 -2.31 -1.24
C SER A 243 -2.46 -3.51 -0.32
N MET A 244 -3.31 -4.54 -0.29
CA MET A 244 -3.08 -5.72 0.55
C MET A 244 -3.70 -7.00 -0.01
N GLY A 245 -3.21 -8.14 0.46
CA GLY A 245 -3.76 -9.44 0.07
C GLY A 245 -3.17 -10.62 0.79
N ILE A 246 -3.88 -11.73 0.71
CA ILE A 246 -3.35 -13.05 1.07
C ILE A 246 -2.31 -13.40 0.01
N ARG A 247 -1.11 -13.77 0.45
CA ARG A 247 0.00 -13.97 -0.48
C ARG A 247 -0.22 -15.18 -1.36
N VAL A 248 0.37 -15.19 -2.55
CA VAL A 248 0.34 -16.35 -3.45
C VAL A 248 0.82 -17.62 -2.75
N ASN A 249 0.20 -18.76 -3.07
CA ASN A 249 0.79 -20.07 -2.83
C ASN A 249 1.48 -20.55 -4.11
N LYS A 250 2.09 -21.74 -4.10
CA LYS A 250 2.77 -22.29 -5.27
C LYS A 250 1.86 -22.35 -6.52
N GLU A 251 0.61 -22.79 -6.36
CA GLU A 251 -0.32 -22.92 -7.49
C GLU A 251 -0.73 -21.56 -8.06
N SER A 252 -1.14 -20.61 -7.22
CA SER A 252 -1.55 -19.28 -7.68
C SER A 252 -0.36 -18.49 -8.23
N PHE A 253 0.84 -18.66 -7.68
CA PHE A 253 2.08 -18.11 -8.23
C PHE A 253 2.35 -18.61 -9.66
N ILE A 254 2.32 -19.93 -9.90
CA ILE A 254 2.55 -20.51 -11.24
C ILE A 254 1.47 -20.04 -12.22
N LYS A 255 0.20 -20.00 -11.78
CA LYS A 255 -0.92 -19.56 -12.62
C LYS A 255 -0.79 -18.08 -13.00
N GLN A 256 -0.48 -17.21 -12.03
CA GLN A 256 -0.39 -15.76 -12.23
C GLN A 256 0.84 -15.37 -13.04
N THR A 257 2.01 -15.94 -12.75
CA THR A 257 3.25 -15.68 -13.52
C THR A 257 3.10 -16.10 -14.98
N LYS A 258 2.54 -17.30 -15.22
CA LYS A 258 2.21 -17.76 -16.58
C LYS A 258 1.22 -16.81 -17.27
N PHE A 259 0.19 -16.35 -16.56
CA PHE A 259 -0.76 -15.38 -17.09
C PHE A 259 -0.08 -14.04 -17.46
N ALA A 260 0.86 -13.60 -16.64
CA ALA A 260 1.66 -12.38 -16.87
C ALA A 260 2.80 -12.56 -17.89
N ASN A 261 2.91 -13.73 -18.55
CA ASN A 261 4.01 -14.08 -19.45
C ASN A 261 5.40 -14.00 -18.81
N ILE A 262 5.49 -14.26 -17.51
CA ILE A 262 6.74 -14.40 -16.77
C ILE A 262 6.99 -15.90 -16.62
N ASP A 263 8.09 -16.42 -17.17
CA ASP A 263 8.46 -17.83 -16.98
C ASP A 263 9.21 -17.98 -15.66
N PRO A 264 8.60 -18.56 -14.62
CA PRO A 264 9.23 -18.67 -13.32
C PRO A 264 10.48 -19.56 -13.34
N ASN A 265 10.68 -20.41 -14.34
CA ASN A 265 11.87 -21.26 -14.45
C ASN A 265 13.09 -20.52 -15.02
N THR A 266 12.90 -19.30 -15.55
CA THR A 266 14.01 -18.46 -16.01
C THR A 266 14.65 -17.66 -14.88
N HIS A 267 14.02 -17.65 -13.71
CA HIS A 267 14.54 -17.01 -12.50
C HIS A 267 15.32 -18.04 -11.68
N SER A 268 16.55 -17.69 -11.33
CA SER A 268 17.41 -18.49 -10.43
C SER A 268 17.62 -17.79 -9.09
N ASP A 269 16.71 -16.90 -8.72
CA ASP A 269 16.79 -16.15 -7.47
C ASP A 269 16.13 -16.94 -6.32
N LEU A 270 16.55 -16.59 -5.10
CA LEU A 270 16.14 -17.28 -3.88
C LEU A 270 14.62 -17.30 -3.70
N TYR A 271 13.92 -16.22 -4.08
CA TYR A 271 12.48 -16.13 -3.85
C TYR A 271 11.71 -17.13 -4.72
N TYR A 272 12.06 -17.21 -6.01
CA TYR A 272 11.45 -18.18 -6.94
C TYR A 272 11.72 -19.62 -6.50
N ASP A 273 12.95 -19.93 -6.09
CA ASP A 273 13.29 -21.26 -5.57
C ASP A 273 12.43 -21.66 -4.37
N LEU A 274 12.27 -20.77 -3.39
CA LEU A 274 11.46 -21.03 -2.19
C LEU A 274 9.96 -21.17 -2.55
N MET A 275 9.45 -20.36 -3.48
CA MET A 275 8.05 -20.43 -3.94
C MET A 275 7.75 -21.73 -4.69
N LEU A 276 8.62 -22.11 -5.64
CA LEU A 276 8.43 -23.31 -6.46
C LEU A 276 8.60 -24.61 -5.66
N ASN A 277 9.37 -24.58 -4.57
CA ASN A 277 9.53 -25.71 -3.65
C ASN A 277 8.52 -25.71 -2.49
N ASN A 278 7.56 -24.78 -2.47
CA ASN A 278 6.54 -24.67 -1.42
C ASN A 278 7.14 -24.52 -0.01
N GLN A 279 8.21 -23.71 0.10
CA GLN A 279 8.96 -23.47 1.34
C GLN A 279 8.62 -22.15 2.03
N LEU A 280 7.71 -21.35 1.44
CA LEU A 280 7.20 -20.13 2.08
C LEU A 280 5.85 -20.40 2.77
N PRO A 281 5.65 -19.89 3.99
CA PRO A 281 4.40 -20.10 4.71
C PRO A 281 3.25 -19.28 4.12
N SER A 282 2.01 -19.62 4.44
CA SER A 282 0.87 -18.75 4.15
C SER A 282 0.93 -17.47 4.99
N THR A 283 0.83 -16.32 4.32
CA THR A 283 0.81 -15.02 4.97
C THR A 283 -0.25 -14.13 4.34
N ILE A 284 -0.65 -13.09 5.06
CA ILE A 284 -1.38 -11.94 4.52
C ILE A 284 -0.54 -10.69 4.81
N GLY A 285 -0.50 -9.75 3.87
CA GLY A 285 0.24 -8.52 4.10
C GLY A 285 -0.20 -7.40 3.17
N GLY A 286 0.42 -6.24 3.36
CA GLY A 286 0.12 -5.06 2.56
C GLY A 286 1.04 -3.90 2.88
N GLY A 287 0.85 -2.82 2.14
CA GLY A 287 1.49 -1.53 2.36
C GLY A 287 0.43 -0.45 2.57
N ILE A 288 0.61 0.39 3.58
CA ILE A 288 -0.29 1.53 3.87
C ILE A 288 0.53 2.81 3.76
N GLY A 289 0.18 3.69 2.81
CA GLY A 289 0.95 4.90 2.54
C GLY A 289 0.92 5.89 3.71
N GLN A 290 2.06 6.18 4.34
CA GLN A 290 2.07 7.03 5.53
C GLN A 290 1.74 8.49 5.17
N SER A 291 2.35 9.01 4.10
CA SER A 291 2.08 10.36 3.62
C SER A 291 0.68 10.49 3.04
N ARG A 292 0.17 9.48 2.32
CA ARG A 292 -1.22 9.46 1.84
C ARG A 292 -2.22 9.48 3.00
N LEU A 293 -1.97 8.69 4.05
CA LEU A 293 -2.81 8.71 5.26
C LEU A 293 -2.76 10.09 5.95
N CYS A 294 -1.57 10.68 6.08
CA CYS A 294 -1.44 12.01 6.66
C CYS A 294 -2.19 13.07 5.84
N MET A 295 -2.04 13.04 4.52
CA MET A 295 -2.72 13.94 3.59
C MET A 295 -4.24 13.81 3.75
N PHE A 296 -4.77 12.59 3.77
CA PHE A 296 -6.18 12.31 3.97
C PHE A 296 -6.68 12.82 5.33
N LEU A 297 -6.05 12.43 6.44
CA LEU A 297 -6.56 12.79 7.77
C LEU A 297 -6.42 14.27 8.11
N LEU A 298 -5.50 14.98 7.46
CA LEU A 298 -5.35 16.44 7.59
C LEU A 298 -6.07 17.22 6.48
N GLN A 299 -6.68 16.50 5.54
CA GLN A 299 -7.36 17.04 4.38
C GLN A 299 -6.46 17.99 3.56
N CYS A 300 -5.19 17.63 3.41
CA CYS A 300 -4.20 18.38 2.63
C CYS A 300 -4.53 18.31 1.13
N GLU A 301 -4.32 19.42 0.44
CA GLU A 301 -4.56 19.53 -1.01
C GLU A 301 -3.46 18.82 -1.81
N HIS A 302 -2.27 18.70 -1.22
CA HIS A 302 -1.12 18.10 -1.88
C HIS A 302 -0.31 17.23 -0.90
N ILE A 303 0.19 16.07 -1.35
CA ILE A 303 0.98 15.14 -0.52
C ILE A 303 2.27 15.79 -0.01
N GLY A 304 2.87 16.67 -0.80
CA GLY A 304 4.02 17.50 -0.38
C GLY A 304 3.77 18.42 0.82
N GLN A 305 2.53 18.61 1.28
CA GLN A 305 2.26 19.31 2.56
C GLN A 305 2.58 18.46 3.80
N VAL A 306 2.73 17.15 3.62
CA VAL A 306 3.00 16.18 4.68
C VAL A 306 4.26 15.34 4.43
N GLN A 307 4.93 15.58 3.31
CA GLN A 307 6.11 14.85 2.87
C GLN A 307 7.14 15.80 2.24
N VAL A 308 8.40 15.67 2.62
CA VAL A 308 9.52 16.39 1.99
C VAL A 308 9.98 15.60 0.78
N SER A 309 9.85 16.17 -0.41
CA SER A 309 10.22 15.54 -1.67
C SER A 309 10.64 16.59 -2.71
N VAL A 310 10.92 16.14 -3.93
CA VAL A 310 11.26 17.01 -5.07
C VAL A 310 10.06 17.14 -6.00
N TRP A 311 9.83 18.36 -6.47
CA TRP A 311 8.69 18.73 -7.31
C TRP A 311 9.19 19.51 -8.52
N ASP A 312 8.52 19.35 -9.66
CA ASP A 312 8.79 20.14 -10.86
C ASP A 312 8.35 21.62 -10.67
N ASP A 313 8.84 22.49 -11.55
CA ASP A 313 8.58 23.92 -11.48
C ASP A 313 7.08 24.25 -11.62
N ASP A 314 6.33 23.49 -12.41
CA ASP A 314 4.90 23.73 -12.60
C ASP A 314 4.13 23.42 -11.31
N THR A 315 4.42 22.30 -10.66
CA THR A 315 3.87 21.92 -9.35
C THR A 315 4.19 22.98 -8.28
N ILE A 316 5.44 23.47 -8.22
CA ILE A 316 5.85 24.53 -7.28
C ILE A 316 5.09 25.83 -7.56
N ASN A 317 4.98 26.22 -8.82
CA ASN A 317 4.31 27.46 -9.22
C ASN A 317 2.80 27.40 -9.00
N GLN A 318 2.16 26.27 -9.28
CA GLN A 318 0.74 26.05 -9.01
C GLN A 318 0.45 26.07 -7.50
N SER A 319 1.26 25.39 -6.70
CA SER A 319 1.13 25.38 -5.24
C SER A 319 1.25 26.79 -4.65
N LYS A 320 2.21 27.59 -5.12
CA LYS A 320 2.33 29.01 -4.72
C LYS A 320 1.08 29.82 -5.05
N LYS A 321 0.51 29.66 -6.25
CA LYS A 321 -0.73 30.36 -6.67
C LYS A 321 -1.92 29.96 -5.78
N GLN A 322 -2.00 28.69 -5.41
CA GLN A 322 -3.07 28.14 -4.55
C GLN A 322 -2.79 28.37 -3.05
N LYS A 323 -1.65 28.96 -2.67
CA LYS A 323 -1.20 29.13 -1.28
C LYS A 323 -1.05 27.80 -0.52
N ILE A 324 -0.70 26.74 -1.26
CA ILE A 324 -0.32 25.45 -0.74
C ILE A 324 1.17 25.50 -0.38
N TYR A 325 1.50 25.22 0.87
CA TYR A 325 2.87 25.13 1.34
C TYR A 325 3.38 23.69 1.23
N LEU A 326 4.34 23.46 0.33
CA LEU A 326 5.08 22.21 0.22
C LEU A 326 6.25 22.23 1.23
N LEU A 327 6.48 21.12 1.95
CA LEU A 327 7.48 20.99 3.02
C LEU A 327 8.93 20.95 2.52
#